data_AF-A0A5R8QDY7-F1
#
_entry.id   AF-A0A5R8QDY7-F1
#
_cell.length_a   1.000
_cell.length_b   1.000
_cell.length_c   1.000
_cell.angle_alpha   90.00
_cell.angle_beta   90.00
_cell.angle_gamma   90.00
#
_symmetry.space_group_name_H-M   'P 1'
#
loop_
_entity.id
_entity.type
_entity.pdbx_description
1 polymer ?
#
loop_
_entity_poly.entity_id
_entity_poly.type
_entity_poly.pdbx_seq_one_letter_code
_entity_poly.pdbx_strand_id
1 'polypeptide(L)'
;MPIDSLPRFRVFLSLAATLVLAFAFGVAEAKPKAETKPKAEEAPAEDAGSKAASKRKPAKNEKAEKPAADKGSDKPEQIGSFGEWGAYAAQSGRNRTCYALGQPKERTPKSKLKDSSAYIFISTRPAENIHNEVAISLGYPTKDGSAAMADIDGDSYELITKGTNAWVKDQTREREFVGALRGGSKLIVKASSSKGTSTTDSYSLKGLSEALARAVQECK
;
A
#
# COMPACT_ATOMS: atom_id res chain seq x y z
N MET A 1 25.76 52.44 -28.26
CA MET A 1 26.86 53.17 -27.58
C MET A 1 26.29 54.47 -27.04
N PRO A 2 26.59 54.95 -25.82
CA PRO A 2 27.58 54.51 -24.82
C PRO A 2 26.91 54.01 -23.50
N ILE A 3 27.39 52.99 -22.78
CA ILE A 3 28.59 52.81 -21.90
C ILE A 3 28.23 52.96 -20.40
N ASP A 4 28.52 51.89 -19.65
CA ASP A 4 28.87 51.74 -18.23
C ASP A 4 28.02 52.35 -17.10
N SER A 5 27.66 51.51 -16.10
CA SER A 5 28.49 51.35 -14.88
C SER A 5 27.71 50.66 -13.73
N LEU A 6 27.94 49.35 -13.54
CA LEU A 6 28.04 48.71 -12.21
C LEU A 6 29.50 48.91 -11.72
N PRO A 7 29.93 48.60 -10.47
CA PRO A 7 29.26 48.02 -9.29
C PRO A 7 29.65 48.72 -7.96
N ARG A 8 29.09 48.32 -6.80
CA ARG A 8 29.84 48.36 -5.52
C ARG A 8 29.51 47.14 -4.65
N PHE A 9 30.31 46.10 -4.84
CA PHE A 9 30.56 45.04 -3.87
C PHE A 9 30.91 45.65 -2.50
N ARG A 10 30.23 45.24 -1.43
CA ARG A 10 30.72 45.38 -0.06
C ARG A 10 31.25 44.03 0.40
N VAL A 11 32.57 43.88 0.25
CA VAL A 11 33.39 42.86 0.89
C VAL A 11 33.36 43.13 2.39
N PHE A 12 32.68 42.28 3.16
CA PHE A 12 32.89 42.22 4.61
C PHE A 12 34.00 41.21 4.88
N LEU A 13 35.21 41.76 5.03
CA LEU A 13 36.37 41.08 5.58
C LEU A 13 36.18 41.07 7.11
N SER A 14 35.93 39.92 7.73
CA SER A 14 36.06 39.76 9.19
C SER A 14 37.13 38.72 9.49
N LEU A 15 38.14 39.19 10.22
CA LEU A 15 39.28 38.46 10.72
C LEU A 15 38.88 37.44 11.79
N ALA A 16 39.34 36.21 11.59
CA ALA A 16 40.05 35.33 12.51
C ALA A 16 39.55 35.14 13.96
N ALA A 17 39.24 33.88 14.29
CA ALA A 17 39.82 33.21 15.46
C ALA A 17 39.80 31.68 15.24
N THR A 18 40.98 31.11 15.05
CA THR A 18 41.25 29.68 15.07
C THR A 18 41.23 29.16 16.51
N LEU A 19 40.44 28.13 16.79
CA LEU A 19 40.68 27.21 17.90
C LEU A 19 40.65 25.79 17.35
N VAL A 20 41.84 25.20 17.23
CA VAL A 20 42.05 23.78 16.93
C VAL A 20 41.82 23.01 18.23
N LEU A 21 40.84 22.11 18.22
CA LEU A 21 40.76 21.01 19.18
C LEU A 21 40.69 19.71 18.39
N ALA A 22 41.86 19.07 18.30
CA ALA A 22 42.00 17.70 17.84
C ALA A 22 41.36 16.78 18.88
N PHE A 23 40.24 16.14 18.51
CA PHE A 23 39.80 14.93 19.20
C PHE A 23 40.21 13.73 18.37
N ALA A 24 41.12 12.97 18.96
CA ALA A 24 41.73 11.78 18.42
C ALA A 24 40.68 10.72 18.07
N PHE A 25 40.88 10.12 16.89
CA PHE A 25 40.34 8.83 16.51
C PHE A 25 40.79 7.77 17.55
N GLY A 26 39.85 7.35 18.40
CA GLY A 26 39.96 6.15 19.21
C GLY A 26 39.26 4.99 18.51
N VAL A 27 40.00 4.28 17.65
CA VAL A 27 39.64 2.96 17.16
C VAL A 27 39.86 1.98 18.31
N ALA A 28 38.79 1.52 18.94
CA ALA A 28 38.83 0.38 19.86
C ALA A 28 38.50 -0.89 19.07
N GLU A 29 39.50 -1.76 19.00
CA GLU A 29 39.48 -3.10 18.45
C GLU A 29 38.36 -3.98 19.06
N ALA A 30 37.55 -4.58 18.20
CA ALA A 30 36.81 -5.80 18.53
C ALA A 30 37.41 -6.96 17.73
N LYS A 31 38.20 -7.81 18.40
CA LYS A 31 38.72 -9.06 17.82
C LYS A 31 37.61 -10.13 17.71
N PRO A 32 37.73 -11.04 16.74
CA PRO A 32 36.67 -11.94 16.29
C PRO A 32 36.61 -13.20 17.15
N LYS A 33 35.40 -13.77 17.31
CA LYS A 33 35.22 -15.13 17.81
C LYS A 33 34.79 -16.02 16.65
N ALA A 34 35.61 -17.02 16.39
CA ALA A 34 35.48 -18.01 15.34
C ALA A 34 34.31 -18.98 15.57
N GLU A 35 33.69 -19.33 14.45
CA GLU A 35 33.27 -20.66 14.00
C GLU A 35 32.66 -21.65 14.99
N THR A 36 31.40 -22.02 14.72
CA THR A 36 31.01 -23.44 14.65
C THR A 36 29.81 -23.65 13.72
N LYS A 37 30.07 -24.18 12.53
CA LYS A 37 29.22 -25.11 11.73
C LYS A 37 30.15 -26.32 11.50
N PRO A 38 29.73 -27.60 11.33
CA PRO A 38 28.57 -28.01 10.54
C PRO A 38 27.81 -29.27 11.02
N LYS A 39 26.58 -29.49 10.53
CA LYS A 39 26.21 -30.81 9.98
C LYS A 39 25.01 -30.68 9.03
N ALA A 40 25.18 -31.24 7.85
CA ALA A 40 24.18 -31.49 6.82
C ALA A 40 23.54 -32.88 7.05
N GLU A 41 22.30 -33.07 6.60
CA GLU A 41 21.75 -34.25 5.88
C GLU A 41 20.24 -33.97 5.72
N GLU A 42 19.73 -33.65 4.52
CA GLU A 42 19.39 -34.49 3.36
C GLU A 42 17.87 -34.78 3.32
N ALA A 43 17.29 -34.52 2.14
CA ALA A 43 15.90 -34.79 1.75
C ALA A 43 15.68 -36.32 1.58
N PRO A 44 14.57 -36.90 1.06
CA PRO A 44 13.52 -36.38 0.14
C PRO A 44 12.11 -36.89 0.58
N ALA A 45 10.99 -36.95 -0.16
CA ALA A 45 10.61 -36.83 -1.57
C ALA A 45 9.08 -36.58 -1.65
N GLU A 46 8.62 -36.06 -2.80
CA GLU A 46 7.24 -36.13 -3.30
C GLU A 46 6.81 -37.58 -3.64
N ASP A 47 5.50 -37.86 -3.69
CA ASP A 47 4.82 -38.34 -4.92
C ASP A 47 3.28 -38.35 -4.78
N ALA A 48 2.65 -38.20 -5.95
CA ALA A 48 1.25 -38.32 -6.36
C ALA A 48 0.43 -39.43 -5.65
N GLY A 49 -0.90 -39.38 -5.51
CA GLY A 49 -1.94 -38.93 -6.42
C GLY A 49 -2.80 -40.14 -6.82
N SER A 50 -4.12 -40.10 -6.59
CA SER A 50 -5.07 -40.89 -7.40
C SER A 50 -6.50 -40.38 -7.28
N LYS A 51 -7.11 -40.16 -8.45
CA LYS A 51 -8.53 -39.86 -8.67
C LYS A 51 -9.36 -41.15 -8.62
N ALA A 52 -10.60 -41.08 -8.13
CA ALA A 52 -11.74 -41.73 -8.81
C ALA A 52 -13.08 -41.19 -8.27
N ALA A 53 -13.97 -40.85 -9.19
CA ALA A 53 -15.33 -40.40 -8.94
C ALA A 53 -16.26 -41.56 -8.55
N SER A 54 -17.29 -41.29 -7.74
CA SER A 54 -18.57 -42.00 -7.86
C SER A 54 -19.73 -41.18 -7.31
N LYS A 55 -20.75 -41.02 -8.16
CA LYS A 55 -22.06 -40.43 -7.88
C LYS A 55 -22.87 -41.32 -6.93
N ARG A 56 -23.63 -40.71 -6.00
CA ARG A 56 -25.04 -41.05 -5.68
C ARG A 56 -25.60 -40.15 -4.56
N LYS A 57 -26.64 -39.38 -4.89
CA LYS A 57 -27.75 -38.90 -4.01
C LYS A 57 -28.88 -39.94 -4.17
N PRO A 58 -29.76 -40.28 -3.19
CA PRO A 58 -30.59 -39.40 -2.32
C PRO A 58 -30.57 -39.83 -0.84
N ALA A 59 -31.06 -39.08 0.16
CA ALA A 59 -32.40 -38.52 0.27
C ALA A 59 -32.52 -37.48 1.40
N LYS A 60 -33.60 -36.73 1.26
CA LYS A 60 -34.25 -35.76 2.14
C LYS A 60 -34.39 -36.26 3.60
N ASN A 61 -34.01 -35.43 4.56
CA ASN A 61 -34.75 -35.36 5.83
C ASN A 61 -34.70 -33.93 6.37
N GLU A 62 -35.84 -33.25 6.29
CA GLU A 62 -36.14 -32.03 7.02
C GLU A 62 -36.02 -32.31 8.52
N LYS A 63 -35.13 -31.57 9.19
CA LYS A 63 -35.23 -31.35 10.63
C LYS A 63 -35.02 -29.87 10.86
N ALA A 64 -36.06 -29.25 11.42
CA ALA A 64 -36.14 -27.85 11.77
C ALA A 64 -34.90 -27.40 12.56
N GLU A 65 -34.24 -26.36 12.06
CA GLU A 65 -33.07 -25.75 12.70
C GLU A 65 -33.50 -24.43 13.34
N LYS A 66 -33.47 -24.42 14.66
CA LYS A 66 -33.47 -23.22 15.53
C LYS A 66 -32.35 -22.28 15.03
N PRO A 67 -32.55 -20.94 14.95
CA PRO A 67 -31.51 -20.07 14.41
C PRO A 67 -30.28 -20.14 15.31
N ALA A 68 -29.22 -20.77 14.79
CA ALA A 68 -27.89 -20.68 15.37
C ALA A 68 -27.39 -19.25 15.14
N ALA A 69 -26.95 -18.61 16.21
CA ALA A 69 -26.23 -17.34 16.12
C ALA A 69 -25.03 -17.53 15.19
N ASP A 70 -25.01 -16.76 14.11
CA ASP A 70 -23.96 -16.78 13.11
C ASP A 70 -22.62 -16.45 13.77
N LYS A 71 -21.71 -17.42 13.78
CA LYS A 71 -20.30 -17.21 14.10
C LYS A 71 -19.72 -16.55 12.85
N GLY A 72 -19.85 -15.23 12.80
CA GLY A 72 -19.43 -14.41 11.67
C GLY A 72 -18.08 -14.85 11.11
N SER A 73 -18.06 -15.19 9.83
CA SER A 73 -16.85 -15.58 9.13
C SER A 73 -15.85 -14.43 9.12
N ASP A 74 -14.58 -14.68 9.46
CA ASP A 74 -13.48 -13.71 9.41
C ASP A 74 -13.14 -13.21 7.98
N LYS A 75 -13.96 -13.56 6.98
CA LYS A 75 -13.78 -13.15 5.58
C LYS A 75 -14.56 -11.85 5.33
N PRO A 76 -13.99 -10.87 4.62
CA PRO A 76 -14.73 -9.68 4.22
C PRO A 76 -15.95 -10.05 3.37
N GLU A 77 -17.09 -9.48 3.72
CA GLU A 77 -18.33 -9.53 2.95
C GLU A 77 -18.35 -8.40 1.92
N GLN A 78 -18.71 -8.71 0.67
CA GLN A 78 -18.95 -7.69 -0.34
C GLN A 78 -20.37 -7.16 -0.20
N ILE A 79 -20.50 -5.88 0.14
CA ILE A 79 -21.75 -5.20 0.45
C ILE A 79 -22.28 -4.34 -0.71
N GLY A 80 -21.52 -4.26 -1.80
CA GLY A 80 -21.90 -3.57 -3.03
C GLY A 80 -20.81 -3.56 -4.10
N SER A 81 -21.23 -3.25 -5.33
CA SER A 81 -20.35 -3.04 -6.48
C SER A 81 -20.82 -1.83 -7.27
N PHE A 82 -19.90 -0.94 -7.63
CA PHE A 82 -20.15 0.37 -8.19
C PHE A 82 -19.08 0.67 -9.24
N GLY A 83 -19.41 0.49 -10.52
CA GLY A 83 -18.45 0.67 -11.60
C GLY A 83 -17.24 -0.26 -11.44
N GLU A 84 -16.06 0.32 -11.25
CA GLU A 84 -14.79 -0.41 -11.09
C GLU A 84 -14.42 -0.67 -9.62
N TRP A 85 -15.32 -0.33 -8.70
CA TRP A 85 -15.09 -0.37 -7.25
C TRP A 85 -16.06 -1.32 -6.55
N GLY A 86 -15.54 -2.12 -5.62
CA GLY A 86 -16.35 -2.88 -4.68
C GLY A 86 -16.38 -2.22 -3.31
N ALA A 87 -17.51 -2.30 -2.61
CA ALA A 87 -17.62 -1.95 -1.20
C ALA A 87 -17.66 -3.23 -0.36
N TYR A 88 -16.94 -3.25 0.75
CA TYR A 88 -16.79 -4.42 1.61
C TYR A 88 -16.91 -4.05 3.09
N ALA A 89 -17.32 -5.03 3.90
CA ALA A 89 -17.25 -4.98 5.34
C ALA A 89 -16.55 -6.22 5.88
N ALA A 90 -15.61 -6.02 6.80
CA ALA A 90 -14.93 -7.08 7.52
C ALA A 90 -15.17 -6.91 9.01
N GLN A 91 -15.47 -8.02 9.69
CA GLN A 91 -15.61 -8.08 11.13
C GLN A 91 -14.47 -8.92 11.71
N SER A 92 -13.76 -8.38 12.70
CA SER A 92 -12.75 -9.10 13.46
C SER A 92 -13.02 -8.90 14.95
N GLY A 93 -13.60 -9.92 15.60
CA GLY A 93 -14.11 -9.80 16.96
C GLY A 93 -15.14 -8.67 17.06
N ARG A 94 -14.83 -7.62 17.83
CA ARG A 94 -15.68 -6.42 17.97
C ARG A 94 -15.34 -5.31 16.98
N ASN A 95 -14.23 -5.42 16.25
CA ASN A 95 -13.76 -4.37 15.35
C ASN A 95 -14.38 -4.57 13.97
N ARG A 96 -14.96 -3.49 13.43
CA ARG A 96 -15.53 -3.46 12.09
C ARG A 96 -14.67 -2.56 11.19
N THR A 97 -14.40 -3.04 9.99
CA THR A 97 -13.66 -2.29 8.96
C THR A 97 -14.49 -2.30 7.69
N CYS A 98 -14.89 -1.13 7.22
CA CYS A 98 -15.63 -0.98 5.96
C CYS A 98 -14.76 -0.23 4.95
N TYR A 99 -14.71 -0.70 3.71
CA TYR A 99 -13.79 -0.13 2.74
C TYR A 99 -14.30 -0.21 1.31
N ALA A 100 -13.88 0.76 0.50
CA ALA A 100 -13.91 0.64 -0.95
C ALA A 100 -12.60 0.01 -1.44
N LEU A 101 -12.70 -0.87 -2.44
CA LEU A 101 -11.58 -1.57 -3.06
C LEU A 101 -11.61 -1.40 -4.57
N GLY A 102 -10.50 -0.96 -5.15
CA GLY A 102 -10.33 -0.81 -6.59
C GLY A 102 -9.08 -1.52 -7.10
N GLN A 103 -9.12 -1.98 -8.36
CA GLN A 103 -7.99 -2.55 -9.08
C GLN A 103 -7.60 -1.65 -10.25
N PRO A 104 -6.31 -1.62 -10.66
CA PRO A 104 -5.92 -0.84 -11.82
C PRO A 104 -6.50 -1.45 -13.09
N LYS A 105 -6.98 -0.60 -14.00
CA LYS A 105 -7.38 -0.98 -15.36
C LYS A 105 -6.16 -1.40 -16.19
N GLU A 106 -5.04 -0.73 -15.97
CA GLU A 106 -3.80 -0.99 -16.70
C GLU A 106 -2.60 -0.92 -15.77
N ARG A 107 -1.61 -1.78 -16.04
CA ARG A 107 -0.34 -1.83 -15.32
C ARG A 107 0.81 -1.96 -16.30
N THR A 108 1.89 -1.22 -16.06
CA THR A 108 3.10 -1.26 -16.90
C THR A 108 4.35 -1.34 -16.04
N PRO A 109 5.40 -2.07 -16.47
CA PRO A 109 5.44 -2.97 -17.63
C PRO A 109 4.73 -4.31 -17.36
N LYS A 110 3.85 -4.74 -18.29
CA LYS A 110 3.05 -5.98 -18.15
C LYS A 110 3.91 -7.23 -17.91
N SER A 111 5.05 -7.33 -18.58
CA SER A 111 5.95 -8.50 -18.49
C SER A 111 6.55 -8.73 -17.10
N LYS A 112 6.63 -7.70 -16.26
CA LYS A 112 7.17 -7.79 -14.89
C LYS A 112 6.09 -7.90 -13.82
N LEU A 113 4.81 -7.71 -14.19
CA LEU A 113 3.70 -7.57 -13.23
C LEU A 113 2.62 -8.65 -13.39
N LYS A 114 2.79 -9.61 -14.32
CA LYS A 114 1.82 -10.66 -14.65
C LYS A 114 1.35 -11.51 -13.46
N ASP A 115 2.22 -11.72 -12.46
CA ASP A 115 1.95 -12.55 -11.29
C ASP A 115 1.64 -11.69 -10.03
N SER A 116 1.40 -10.38 -10.22
CA SER A 116 1.17 -9.43 -9.13
C SER A 116 -0.17 -8.71 -9.28
N SER A 117 -0.91 -8.64 -8.18
CA SER A 117 -2.15 -7.85 -8.09
C SER A 117 -1.90 -6.59 -7.28
N ALA A 118 -2.41 -5.46 -7.76
CA ALA A 118 -2.42 -4.21 -7.02
C ALA A 118 -3.85 -3.78 -6.70
N TYR A 119 -3.98 -3.06 -5.61
CA TYR A 119 -5.26 -2.65 -5.04
C TYR A 119 -5.15 -1.28 -4.40
N ILE A 120 -6.24 -0.53 -4.41
CA ILE A 120 -6.41 0.65 -3.57
C ILE A 120 -7.52 0.35 -2.59
N PHE A 121 -7.23 0.51 -1.31
CA PHE A 121 -8.17 0.42 -0.20
C PHE A 121 -8.42 1.83 0.31
N ILE A 122 -9.70 2.17 0.50
CA ILE A 122 -10.07 3.38 1.23
C ILE A 122 -11.00 2.96 2.35
N SER A 123 -10.52 3.05 3.59
CA SER A 123 -11.11 2.35 4.73
C SER A 123 -11.62 3.27 5.82
N THR A 124 -12.70 2.85 6.47
CA THR A 124 -13.25 3.43 7.69
C THR A 124 -13.20 2.37 8.79
N ARG A 125 -12.58 2.70 9.92
CA ARG A 125 -12.41 1.82 11.09
C ARG A 125 -12.90 2.58 12.33
N PRO A 126 -14.19 2.46 12.69
CA PRO A 126 -14.79 3.26 13.76
C PRO A 126 -14.12 3.05 15.13
N ALA A 127 -13.70 1.82 15.44
CA ALA A 127 -13.02 1.50 16.70
C ALA A 127 -11.68 2.22 16.88
N GLU A 128 -11.05 2.64 15.77
CA GLU A 128 -9.77 3.37 15.75
C GLU A 128 -9.97 4.88 15.48
N ASN A 129 -11.21 5.35 15.31
CA ASN A 129 -11.53 6.71 14.89
C ASN A 129 -10.86 7.09 13.55
N ILE A 130 -10.74 6.13 12.63
CA ILE A 130 -10.14 6.32 11.31
C ILE A 130 -11.24 6.39 10.25
N HIS A 131 -11.16 7.43 9.42
CA HIS A 131 -12.13 7.70 8.37
C HIS A 131 -11.41 7.92 7.03
N ASN A 132 -11.80 7.15 6.03
CA ASN A 132 -11.29 7.21 4.66
C ASN A 132 -9.75 7.18 4.55
N GLU A 133 -9.05 6.37 5.33
CA GLU A 133 -7.61 6.17 5.14
C GLU A 133 -7.36 5.43 3.84
N VAL A 134 -6.50 5.99 2.97
CA VAL A 134 -6.10 5.38 1.71
C VAL A 134 -4.82 4.56 1.90
N ALA A 135 -4.86 3.31 1.44
CA ALA A 135 -3.69 2.45 1.33
C ALA A 135 -3.61 1.84 -0.06
N ILE A 136 -2.46 2.00 -0.71
CA ILE A 136 -2.21 1.46 -2.06
C ILE A 136 -1.31 0.24 -1.91
N SER A 137 -1.83 -0.94 -2.20
CA SER A 137 -1.03 -2.16 -2.32
C SER A 137 -0.51 -2.29 -3.76
N LEU A 138 0.80 -2.22 -3.92
CA LEU A 138 1.48 -2.25 -5.21
C LEU A 138 1.65 -3.68 -5.76
N GLY A 139 1.49 -4.70 -4.92
CA GLY A 139 1.63 -6.11 -5.32
C GLY A 139 3.06 -6.60 -5.53
N TYR A 140 4.06 -5.78 -5.20
CA TYR A 140 5.48 -6.15 -5.28
C TYR A 140 6.27 -5.42 -4.19
N PRO A 141 7.43 -5.96 -3.75
CA PRO A 141 8.25 -5.31 -2.73
C PRO A 141 8.92 -4.04 -3.26
N THR A 142 8.92 -2.99 -2.46
CA THR A 142 9.60 -1.70 -2.67
C THR A 142 10.81 -1.55 -1.75
N LYS A 143 11.60 -0.49 -1.92
CA LYS A 143 12.52 -0.05 -0.87
C LYS A 143 11.72 0.78 0.13
N ASP A 144 11.86 0.50 1.42
CA ASP A 144 11.18 1.29 2.45
C ASP A 144 11.66 2.75 2.41
N GLY A 145 10.72 3.68 2.53
CA GLY A 145 10.98 5.10 2.44
C GLY A 145 11.23 5.63 1.03
N SER A 146 11.06 4.82 -0.02
CA SER A 146 11.22 5.31 -1.40
C SER A 146 10.05 6.19 -1.81
N ALA A 147 10.34 7.19 -2.65
CA ALA A 147 9.33 8.08 -3.18
C ALA A 147 8.49 7.37 -4.26
N ALA A 148 7.18 7.56 -4.18
CA ALA A 148 6.21 7.21 -5.20
C ALA A 148 5.29 8.42 -5.45
N MET A 149 4.44 8.33 -6.46
CA MET A 149 3.59 9.45 -6.87
C MET A 149 2.19 8.97 -7.21
N ALA A 150 1.18 9.72 -6.77
CA ALA A 150 -0.19 9.63 -7.25
C ALA A 150 -0.53 10.92 -8.02
N ASP A 151 -1.13 10.76 -9.19
CA ASP A 151 -1.66 11.84 -10.02
C ASP A 151 -3.15 11.59 -10.27
N ILE A 152 -4.00 12.54 -9.86
CA ILE A 152 -5.46 12.48 -10.04
C ILE A 152 -5.84 13.61 -10.98
N ASP A 153 -6.15 13.26 -12.23
CA ASP A 153 -6.52 14.23 -13.27
C ASP A 153 -5.55 15.45 -13.38
N GLY A 154 -4.25 15.25 -13.09
CA GLY A 154 -3.22 16.31 -13.09
C GLY A 154 -2.84 16.85 -11.71
N ASP A 155 -3.61 16.56 -10.66
CA ASP A 155 -3.27 16.92 -9.28
C ASP A 155 -2.34 15.89 -8.66
N SER A 156 -1.24 16.37 -8.11
CA SER A 156 -0.07 15.56 -7.79
C SER A 156 0.15 15.41 -6.27
N TYR A 157 0.33 14.17 -5.81
CA TYR A 157 0.51 13.79 -4.42
C TYR A 157 1.74 12.88 -4.25
N GLU A 158 2.70 13.32 -3.44
CA GLU A 158 3.84 12.47 -3.06
C GLU A 158 3.38 11.32 -2.17
N LEU A 159 3.88 10.14 -2.47
CA LEU A 159 3.66 8.93 -1.69
C LEU A 159 4.97 8.44 -1.07
N ILE A 160 4.84 7.73 0.04
CA ILE A 160 5.94 7.02 0.71
C ILE A 160 5.66 5.53 0.73
N THR A 161 6.66 4.72 0.39
CA THR A 161 6.50 3.25 0.31
C THR A 161 7.01 2.54 1.56
N LYS A 162 6.37 1.42 1.91
CA LYS A 162 6.86 0.46 2.92
C LYS A 162 6.40 -0.95 2.57
N GLY A 163 7.33 -1.89 2.48
CA GLY A 163 7.06 -3.26 2.05
C GLY A 163 6.45 -3.26 0.65
N THR A 164 5.19 -3.66 0.53
CA THR A 164 4.45 -3.70 -0.75
C THR A 164 3.44 -2.57 -0.90
N ASN A 165 3.41 -1.61 0.02
CA ASN A 165 2.35 -0.62 0.12
C ASN A 165 2.90 0.80 -0.04
N ALA A 166 2.02 1.73 -0.39
CA ALA A 166 2.27 3.16 -0.45
C ALA A 166 1.12 3.96 0.17
N TRP A 167 1.47 5.09 0.79
CA TRP A 167 0.54 6.04 1.43
C TRP A 167 0.94 7.46 1.06
N VAL A 168 0.02 8.42 1.21
CA VAL A 168 0.35 9.84 1.07
C VAL A 168 1.44 10.21 2.07
N LYS A 169 2.52 10.81 1.58
CA LYS A 169 3.68 11.14 2.40
C LYS A 169 3.35 12.22 3.44
N ASP A 170 2.58 13.23 3.03
CA ASP A 170 2.03 14.24 3.92
C ASP A 170 0.61 13.86 4.35
N GLN A 171 0.49 13.34 5.57
CA GLN A 171 -0.79 12.92 6.14
C GLN A 171 -1.78 14.06 6.31
N THR A 172 -1.33 15.33 6.33
CA THR A 172 -2.24 16.48 6.39
C THR A 172 -3.04 16.66 5.10
N ARG A 173 -2.52 16.13 3.98
CA ARG A 173 -3.18 16.15 2.66
C ARG A 173 -4.08 14.94 2.40
N GLU A 174 -4.17 13.98 3.31
CA GLU A 174 -4.99 12.76 3.12
C GLU A 174 -6.46 13.10 2.80
N ARG A 175 -7.05 14.08 3.51
CA ARG A 175 -8.44 14.51 3.26
C ARG A 175 -8.62 15.15 1.89
N GLU A 176 -7.65 15.94 1.45
CA GLU A 176 -7.61 16.54 0.12
C GLU A 176 -7.52 15.43 -0.94
N PHE A 177 -6.62 14.47 -0.73
CA PHE A 177 -6.42 13.33 -1.62
C PHE A 177 -7.69 12.48 -1.79
N VAL A 178 -8.39 12.15 -0.69
CA VAL A 178 -9.69 11.47 -0.75
C VAL A 178 -10.74 12.32 -1.48
N GLY A 179 -10.74 13.64 -1.28
CA GLY A 179 -11.62 14.56 -2.00
C GLY A 179 -11.39 14.52 -3.51
N ALA A 180 -10.12 14.59 -3.93
CA ALA A 180 -9.73 14.48 -5.34
C ALA A 180 -10.11 13.12 -5.92
N LEU A 181 -9.89 12.02 -5.19
CA LEU A 181 -10.31 10.69 -5.63
C LEU A 181 -11.83 10.60 -5.87
N ARG A 182 -12.63 11.20 -4.99
CA ARG A 182 -14.11 11.18 -5.10
C ARG A 182 -14.63 12.00 -6.28
N GLY A 183 -13.99 13.13 -6.56
CA GLY A 183 -14.38 14.05 -7.64
C GLY A 183 -13.74 13.75 -9.00
N GLY A 184 -12.66 12.98 -9.00
CA GLY A 184 -11.86 12.69 -10.18
C GLY A 184 -12.39 11.56 -11.05
N SER A 185 -11.76 11.40 -12.20
CA SER A 185 -12.08 10.40 -13.23
C SER A 185 -11.00 9.32 -13.33
N LYS A 186 -9.73 9.69 -13.12
CA LYS A 186 -8.58 8.82 -13.31
C LYS A 186 -7.51 9.08 -12.26
N LEU A 187 -6.92 7.99 -11.78
CA LEU A 187 -5.75 8.02 -10.91
C LEU A 187 -4.60 7.26 -11.59
N ILE A 188 -3.41 7.86 -11.61
CA ILE A 188 -2.16 7.23 -12.00
C ILE A 188 -1.24 7.10 -10.80
N VAL A 189 -0.79 5.89 -10.49
CA VAL A 189 0.20 5.62 -9.45
C VAL A 189 1.52 5.21 -10.10
N LYS A 190 2.59 5.92 -9.77
CA LYS A 190 3.96 5.62 -10.21
C LYS A 190 4.81 5.26 -9.01
N ALA A 191 5.51 4.14 -9.10
CA ALA A 191 6.39 3.66 -8.03
C ALA A 191 7.55 2.84 -8.62
N SER A 192 8.52 2.51 -7.78
CA SER A 192 9.64 1.64 -8.16
C SER A 192 9.73 0.42 -7.24
N SER A 193 9.93 -0.74 -7.83
CA SER A 193 10.19 -1.96 -7.05
C SER A 193 11.55 -1.89 -6.35
N SER A 194 11.74 -2.77 -5.36
CA SER A 194 13.02 -2.97 -4.67
C SER A 194 14.18 -3.28 -5.64
N LYS A 195 13.86 -3.89 -6.78
CA LYS A 195 14.79 -4.22 -7.88
C LYS A 195 14.98 -3.08 -8.89
N GLY A 196 14.41 -1.90 -8.63
CA GLY A 196 14.56 -0.70 -9.48
C GLY A 196 13.67 -0.68 -10.73
N THR A 197 12.68 -1.57 -10.85
CA THR A 197 11.72 -1.50 -11.97
C THR A 197 10.69 -0.41 -11.68
N SER A 198 10.64 0.61 -12.52
CA SER A 198 9.58 1.62 -12.49
C SER A 198 8.28 1.03 -13.02
N THR A 199 7.18 1.27 -12.31
CA THR A 199 5.85 0.82 -12.70
C THR A 199 4.87 1.98 -12.76
N THR A 200 3.87 1.85 -13.62
CA THR A 200 2.72 2.76 -13.65
C THR A 200 1.44 1.95 -13.63
N ASP A 201 0.58 2.23 -12.66
CA ASP A 201 -0.75 1.65 -12.51
C ASP A 201 -1.81 2.75 -12.78
N SER A 202 -2.78 2.45 -13.63
CA SER A 202 -3.87 3.37 -13.99
C SER A 202 -5.19 2.85 -13.46
N TYR A 203 -5.88 3.64 -12.65
CA TYR A 203 -7.17 3.34 -12.06
C TYR A 203 -8.26 4.23 -12.65
N SER A 204 -9.43 3.66 -12.89
CA SER A 204 -10.65 4.43 -13.13
C SER A 204 -11.29 4.77 -11.79
N LEU A 205 -11.70 6.03 -11.62
CA LEU A 205 -12.38 6.50 -10.41
C LEU A 205 -13.91 6.41 -10.53
N LYS A 206 -14.43 5.93 -11.68
CA LYS A 206 -15.86 5.74 -11.90
C LYS A 206 -16.46 4.76 -10.90
N GLY A 207 -17.41 5.24 -10.10
CA GLY A 207 -18.12 4.47 -9.07
C GLY A 207 -17.49 4.53 -7.68
N LEU A 208 -16.35 5.21 -7.52
CA LEU A 208 -15.67 5.29 -6.21
C LEU A 208 -16.52 6.03 -5.18
N SER A 209 -17.15 7.15 -5.56
CA SER A 209 -17.96 7.95 -4.65
C SER A 209 -19.13 7.16 -4.06
N GLU A 210 -19.80 6.34 -4.86
CA GLU A 210 -20.89 5.46 -4.46
C GLU A 210 -20.39 4.31 -3.58
N ALA A 211 -19.26 3.69 -3.95
CA ALA A 211 -18.64 2.63 -3.14
C ALA A 211 -18.25 3.14 -1.73
N LEU A 212 -17.65 4.33 -1.65
CA LEU A 212 -17.32 4.97 -0.38
C LEU A 212 -18.57 5.32 0.42
N ALA A 213 -19.61 5.85 -0.20
CA ALA A 213 -20.86 6.14 0.48
C ALA A 213 -21.47 4.88 1.10
N ARG A 214 -21.49 3.77 0.35
CA ARG A 214 -21.97 2.46 0.84
C ARG A 214 -21.13 1.91 1.98
N ALA A 215 -19.80 2.01 1.88
CA ALA A 215 -18.88 1.55 2.92
C ALA A 215 -19.00 2.37 4.22
N VAL A 216 -19.07 3.69 4.10
CA VAL A 216 -19.26 4.57 5.26
C VAL A 216 -20.61 4.27 5.92
N GLN A 217 -21.69 4.10 5.14
CA GLN A 217 -22.99 3.74 5.68
C GLN A 217 -22.97 2.43 6.49
N GLU A 218 -22.16 1.45 6.10
CA GLU A 218 -22.03 0.17 6.79
C GLU A 218 -21.29 0.25 8.14
N CYS A 219 -20.48 1.29 8.33
CA CYS A 219 -19.65 1.52 9.51
C CYS A 219 -20.13 2.71 10.36
N LYS A 220 -21.37 3.18 10.14
CA LYS A 220 -22.01 4.19 10.99
C LYS A 220 -22.54 3.60 12.29
#